data_AF-A0AAU7R288-F1
#
_entry.id   AF-A0AAU7R288-F1
#
_cell.length_a   1.000
_cell.length_b   1.000
_cell.length_c   1.000
_cell.angle_alpha   90.00
_cell.angle_beta   90.00
_cell.angle_gamma   90.00
#
_symmetry.space_group_name_H-M   'P 1'
#
loop_
_entity.id
_entity.type
_entity.pdbx_description
1 polymer ?
#
loop_
_entity_poly.entity_id
_entity_poly.type
_entity_poly.pdbx_seq_one_letter_code
_entity_poly.pdbx_strand_id
1 'polypeptide(L)'
;MGVDAVLYRQISAGNGRRRPVYVSIEVVADPQDVLLDLLKRVRGGGRTPLLDRVDPLGELAVDAERMPQLLVELRCLAEVAGAPAEVDHVHRLARLVRRCAERRDAEIRFEGD
;
A
#
# COMPACT_ATOMS: atom_id res chain seq x y z
N MET A 1 -6.61 6.64 -13.56
CA MET A 1 -7.05 5.45 -12.81
C MET A 1 -5.96 5.30 -11.79
N GLY A 2 -6.14 5.96 -10.64
CA GLY A 2 -5.09 6.05 -9.62
C GLY A 2 -5.01 4.75 -8.82
N VAL A 3 -4.00 4.63 -7.97
CA VAL A 3 -3.96 3.55 -6.97
C VAL A 3 -3.94 4.15 -5.59
N ASP A 4 -5.04 4.01 -4.88
CA ASP A 4 -5.16 4.47 -3.50
C ASP A 4 -4.64 3.39 -2.54
N ALA A 5 -3.94 3.81 -1.49
CA ALA A 5 -3.52 2.92 -0.41
C ALA A 5 -4.43 3.11 0.79
N VAL A 6 -5.25 2.10 1.08
CA VAL A 6 -6.25 2.11 2.16
C VAL A 6 -5.77 1.22 3.29
N LEU A 7 -5.72 1.77 4.51
CA LEU A 7 -5.49 1.02 5.73
C LEU A 7 -6.82 0.54 6.30
N TYR A 8 -7.00 -0.77 6.31
CA TYR A 8 -8.12 -1.42 6.94
C TYR A 8 -7.76 -1.93 8.32
N ARG A 9 -8.73 -1.83 9.24
CA ARG A 9 -8.69 -2.45 10.55
C ARG A 9 -9.77 -3.51 10.65
N GLN A 10 -9.38 -4.71 11.06
CA GLN A 10 -10.28 -5.78 11.41
C GLN A 10 -10.91 -5.49 12.78
N ILE A 11 -12.24 -5.27 12.82
CA ILE A 11 -12.98 -5.03 14.08
C ILE A 11 -13.48 -6.33 14.69
N SER A 12 -13.70 -7.36 13.87
CA SER A 12 -14.16 -8.67 14.33
C SER A 12 -13.44 -9.79 13.59
N ALA A 13 -12.66 -10.57 14.33
CA ALA A 13 -12.21 -11.88 13.89
C ALA A 13 -13.42 -12.81 14.01
N GLY A 14 -14.12 -13.04 12.90
CA GLY A 14 -15.34 -13.84 12.91
C GLY A 14 -15.12 -15.17 13.62
N ASN A 15 -15.87 -15.40 14.70
CA ASN A 15 -15.87 -16.65 15.44
C ASN A 15 -16.74 -17.66 14.67
N GLY A 16 -16.12 -18.69 14.09
CA GLY A 16 -16.82 -19.67 13.25
C GLY A 16 -17.16 -19.09 11.87
N ARG A 17 -18.38 -19.25 11.37
CA ARG A 17 -18.73 -19.03 9.94
C ARG A 17 -18.88 -17.56 9.47
N ARG A 18 -18.52 -16.55 10.25
CA ARG A 18 -18.71 -15.14 9.86
C ARG A 18 -17.47 -14.58 9.16
N ARG A 19 -17.67 -13.89 8.04
CA ARG A 19 -16.60 -13.12 7.39
C ARG A 19 -16.06 -12.06 8.35
N PRO A 20 -14.74 -11.86 8.41
CA PRO A 20 -14.15 -10.74 9.12
C PRO A 20 -14.78 -9.40 8.72
N VAL A 21 -14.99 -8.52 9.69
CA VAL A 21 -15.48 -7.16 9.42
C VAL A 21 -14.30 -6.20 9.45
N TYR A 22 -14.11 -5.48 8.35
CA TYR A 22 -13.07 -4.48 8.18
C TYR A 22 -13.68 -3.09 8.09
N VAL A 23 -12.95 -2.10 8.60
CA VAL A 23 -13.26 -0.68 8.37
C VAL A 23 -12.02 0.03 7.86
N SER A 24 -12.18 0.94 6.90
CA SER A 24 -11.14 1.85 6.47
C SER A 24 -10.87 2.86 7.59
N ILE A 25 -9.65 2.90 8.09
CA ILE A 25 -9.27 3.85 9.15
C ILE A 25 -8.41 5.00 8.62
N GLU A 26 -7.74 4.81 7.50
CA GLU A 26 -6.93 5.84 6.85
C GLU A 26 -6.76 5.54 5.36
N VAL A 27 -6.74 6.57 4.52
CA VAL A 27 -6.56 6.48 3.07
C VAL A 27 -5.44 7.42 2.67
N VAL A 28 -4.47 6.91 1.92
CA VAL A 28 -3.51 7.70 1.16
C VAL A 28 -3.95 7.62 -0.29
N ALA A 29 -4.72 8.62 -0.72
CA ALA A 29 -5.14 8.72 -2.10
C ALA A 29 -3.95 9.04 -3.01
N ASP A 30 -4.04 8.63 -4.28
CA ASP A 30 -3.10 8.95 -5.35
C ASP A 30 -3.67 9.97 -6.34
N PRO A 31 -3.96 11.21 -5.88
CA PRO A 31 -4.40 12.24 -6.79
C PRO A 31 -3.25 12.52 -7.74
N GLN A 32 -3.51 12.40 -9.05
CA GLN A 32 -2.55 12.60 -10.15
C GLN A 32 -1.70 11.38 -10.54
N ASP A 33 -2.11 10.16 -10.18
CA ASP A 33 -1.45 8.91 -10.62
C ASP A 33 0.05 8.85 -10.26
N VAL A 34 0.47 9.52 -9.18
CA VAL A 34 1.87 9.67 -8.76
C VAL A 34 2.46 8.32 -8.36
N LEU A 35 1.76 7.56 -7.51
CA LEU A 35 2.15 6.23 -7.11
C LEU A 35 2.16 5.31 -8.33
N LEU A 36 1.11 5.36 -9.13
CA LEU A 36 1.00 4.53 -10.34
C LEU A 36 2.17 4.77 -11.31
N ASP A 37 2.54 6.02 -11.56
CA ASP A 37 3.64 6.34 -12.47
C ASP A 37 5.00 5.93 -11.91
N LEU A 38 5.22 6.06 -10.60
CA LEU A 38 6.42 5.51 -9.96
C LEU A 38 6.47 3.98 -10.09
N LEU A 39 5.35 3.28 -9.88
CA LEU A 39 5.25 1.84 -10.04
C LEU A 39 5.59 1.39 -11.46
N LYS A 40 5.09 2.11 -12.48
CA LYS A 40 5.43 1.82 -13.89
C LYS A 40 6.94 1.94 -14.17
N ARG A 41 7.63 2.89 -13.52
CA ARG A 41 9.09 3.08 -13.72
C ARG A 41 9.93 1.96 -13.11
N VAL A 42 9.50 1.38 -12.00
CA VAL A 42 10.25 0.31 -11.29
C VAL A 42 9.81 -1.10 -11.68
N ARG A 43 8.63 -1.25 -12.31
CA ARG A 43 8.02 -2.53 -12.66
C ARG A 43 8.98 -3.44 -13.42
N GLY A 44 9.12 -4.68 -12.96
CA GLY A 44 9.99 -5.66 -13.61
C GLY A 44 11.49 -5.45 -13.37
N GLY A 45 11.88 -4.44 -12.58
CA GLY A 45 13.25 -4.23 -12.13
C GLY A 45 13.69 -5.19 -11.01
N GLY A 46 12.80 -6.04 -10.50
CA GLY A 46 13.06 -7.07 -9.49
C GLY A 46 13.27 -6.53 -8.07
N ARG A 47 13.29 -5.21 -7.88
CA ARG A 47 13.48 -4.55 -6.58
C ARG A 47 12.18 -4.34 -5.80
N THR A 48 11.04 -4.49 -6.46
CA THR A 48 9.71 -4.16 -5.94
C THR A 48 8.68 -5.29 -6.16
N PRO A 49 8.96 -6.54 -5.77
CA PRO A 49 8.12 -7.70 -6.15
C PRO A 49 6.70 -7.73 -5.56
N LEU A 50 6.42 -7.03 -4.44
CA LEU A 50 5.05 -6.87 -3.95
C LEU A 50 4.34 -5.78 -4.73
N LEU A 51 4.99 -4.64 -4.89
CA LEU A 51 4.46 -3.48 -5.59
C LEU A 51 4.25 -3.73 -7.09
N ASP A 52 5.02 -4.63 -7.70
CA ASP A 52 4.84 -5.07 -9.09
C ASP A 52 3.50 -5.80 -9.30
N ARG A 53 2.88 -6.30 -8.22
CA ARG A 53 1.55 -6.94 -8.24
C ARG A 53 0.39 -5.96 -8.13
N VAL A 54 0.68 -4.68 -7.90
CA VAL A 54 -0.35 -3.64 -7.84
C VAL A 54 -1.00 -3.54 -9.23
N ASP A 55 -2.31 -3.75 -9.25
CA ASP A 55 -3.13 -3.65 -10.45
C ASP A 55 -4.00 -2.40 -10.36
N PRO A 56 -3.88 -1.43 -11.29
CA PRO A 56 -4.73 -0.24 -11.34
C PRO A 56 -6.22 -0.54 -11.57
N LEU A 57 -6.59 -1.77 -11.93
CA LEU A 57 -7.98 -2.19 -12.10
C LEU A 57 -8.46 -3.15 -11.01
N GLY A 58 -7.62 -3.42 -10.00
CA GLY A 58 -7.85 -4.44 -9.01
C GLY A 58 -7.53 -3.99 -7.60
N GLU A 59 -7.55 -4.95 -6.68
CA GLU A 59 -7.11 -4.77 -5.31
C GLU A 59 -5.90 -5.66 -5.01
N LEU A 60 -4.92 -5.12 -4.28
CA LEU A 60 -3.84 -5.88 -3.68
C LEU A 60 -3.85 -5.69 -2.17
N ALA A 61 -4.29 -6.72 -1.44
CA ALA A 61 -4.17 -6.77 0.00
C ALA A 61 -2.75 -7.19 0.42
N VAL A 62 -2.19 -6.47 1.38
CA VAL A 62 -0.89 -6.73 1.99
C VAL A 62 -1.07 -6.87 3.49
N ASP A 63 -0.77 -8.07 3.99
CA ASP A 63 -0.86 -8.41 5.41
C ASP A 63 0.29 -7.80 6.21
N ALA A 64 0.07 -7.68 7.53
CA ALA A 64 1.05 -7.17 8.48
C ALA A 64 2.44 -7.84 8.37
N GLU A 65 2.49 -9.15 8.07
CA GLU A 65 3.73 -9.93 7.91
C GLU A 65 4.62 -9.43 6.76
N ARG A 66 4.00 -8.84 5.72
CA ARG A 66 4.70 -8.31 4.55
C ARG A 66 5.05 -6.83 4.66
N MET A 67 4.64 -6.15 5.74
CA MET A 67 4.93 -4.73 5.95
C MET A 67 6.43 -4.40 5.96
N PRO A 68 7.32 -5.19 6.59
CA PRO A 68 8.76 -4.93 6.53
C PRO A 68 9.30 -4.99 5.10
N GLN A 69 8.84 -5.95 4.30
CA GLN A 69 9.20 -6.03 2.89
C GLN A 69 8.67 -4.83 2.11
N LEU A 70 7.41 -4.47 2.32
CA LEU A 70 6.81 -3.30 1.67
C LEU A 70 7.57 -2.00 2.00
N LEU A 71 8.05 -1.81 3.23
CA LEU A 71 8.90 -0.67 3.59
C LEU A 71 10.23 -0.63 2.84
N VAL A 72 10.84 -1.79 2.57
CA VAL A 72 12.06 -1.89 1.76
C VAL A 72 11.76 -1.51 0.31
N GLU A 73 10.67 -2.01 -0.24
CA GLU A 73 10.26 -1.70 -1.62
C GLU A 73 9.89 -0.21 -1.79
N LEU A 74 9.22 0.40 -0.80
CA LEU A 74 8.96 1.84 -0.76
C LEU A 74 10.24 2.68 -0.70
N ARG A 75 11.29 2.18 -0.05
CA ARG A 75 12.60 2.84 -0.08
C ARG A 75 13.20 2.80 -1.49
N CYS A 76 13.04 1.69 -2.22
CA CYS A 76 13.45 1.64 -3.63
C CYS A 76 12.64 2.61 -4.51
N LEU A 77 11.35 2.81 -4.24
CA LEU A 77 10.56 3.86 -4.89
C LEU A 77 11.07 5.26 -4.56
N ALA A 78 11.43 5.53 -3.31
CA ALA A 78 11.97 6.83 -2.90
C ALA A 78 13.30 7.16 -3.60
N GLU A 79 14.10 6.15 -3.97
CA GLU A 79 15.35 6.36 -4.73
C GLU A 79 15.11 6.82 -6.17
N VAL A 80 13.97 6.46 -6.78
CA VAL A 80 13.61 6.85 -8.15
C VAL A 80 12.65 8.04 -8.21
N ALA A 81 12.12 8.47 -7.07
CA ALA A 81 11.30 9.67 -6.94
C ALA A 81 12.17 10.91 -7.20
N GLY A 82 11.88 11.62 -8.28
CA GLY A 82 12.59 12.83 -8.71
C GLY A 82 11.88 14.12 -8.33
N ALA A 83 10.56 14.07 -8.15
CA ALA A 83 9.75 15.24 -7.83
C ALA A 83 9.43 15.32 -6.31
N PRO A 84 9.33 16.53 -5.73
CA PRO A 84 8.93 16.68 -4.33
C PRO A 84 7.58 16.01 -4.00
N ALA A 85 6.62 16.06 -4.93
CA ALA A 85 5.31 15.42 -4.77
C ALA A 85 5.42 13.88 -4.71
N GLU A 86 6.30 13.28 -5.51
CA GLU A 86 6.58 11.83 -5.51
C GLU A 86 7.19 11.42 -4.16
N VAL A 87 8.19 12.18 -3.68
CA VAL A 87 8.86 11.93 -2.40
C VAL A 87 7.88 12.05 -1.22
N ASP A 88 7.06 13.10 -1.20
CA ASP A 88 6.05 13.32 -0.17
C ASP A 88 5.00 12.19 -0.17
N HIS A 89 4.58 11.73 -1.35
CA HIS A 89 3.64 10.64 -1.49
C HIS A 89 4.23 9.34 -0.92
N VAL A 90 5.45 8.96 -1.31
CA VAL A 90 6.14 7.78 -0.78
C VAL A 90 6.32 7.87 0.74
N HIS A 91 6.60 9.05 1.29
CA HIS A 91 6.68 9.25 2.74
C HIS A 91 5.33 9.11 3.45
N ARG A 92 4.22 9.58 2.88
CA ARG A 92 2.86 9.35 3.40
C ARG A 92 2.55 7.86 3.43
N LEU A 93 2.84 7.16 2.34
CA LEU A 93 2.64 5.72 2.24
C LEU A 93 3.51 4.95 3.24
N ALA A 94 4.79 5.29 3.37
CA ALA A 94 5.68 4.66 4.36
C ALA A 94 5.19 4.86 5.81
N ARG A 95 4.59 6.01 6.14
CA ARG A 95 3.95 6.24 7.45
C ARG A 95 2.71 5.38 7.64
N LEU A 96 1.89 5.19 6.60
CA LEU A 96 0.75 4.28 6.63
C LEU A 96 1.20 2.83 6.90
N VAL A 97 2.20 2.36 6.17
CA VAL A 97 2.78 1.01 6.32
C VAL A 97 3.36 0.78 7.71
N ARG A 98 4.08 1.76 8.27
CA ARG A 98 4.59 1.66 9.65
C ARG A 98 3.47 1.52 10.68
N ARG A 99 2.40 2.31 10.55
CA ARG A 99 1.23 2.18 11.44
C ARG A 99 0.51 0.85 11.29
N CYS A 100 0.46 0.29 10.08
CA CYS A 100 -0.03 -1.06 9.86
C CYS A 100 0.85 -2.11 10.54
N ALA A 101 2.18 -1.98 10.43
CA ALA A 101 3.13 -2.92 11.04
C ALA A 101 3.03 -2.96 12.58
N GLU A 102 2.69 -1.84 13.22
CA GLU A 102 2.48 -1.74 14.66
C GLU A 102 1.15 -2.38 15.13
N ARG A 103 0.23 -2.66 14.20
CA ARG A 103 -1.12 -3.15 14.48
C ARG A 103 -1.30 -4.58 13.94
N ARG A 104 -1.57 -5.53 14.85
CA ARG A 104 -1.82 -6.93 14.47
C ARG A 104 -3.18 -7.16 13.81
N ASP A 105 -4.10 -6.21 13.93
CA ASP A 105 -5.46 -6.24 13.39
C ASP A 105 -5.61 -5.34 12.16
N ALA A 106 -4.52 -5.04 11.45
CA ALA A 106 -4.52 -4.12 10.32
C ALA A 106 -3.95 -4.76 9.05
N GLU A 107 -4.50 -4.36 7.91
CA GLU A 107 -4.06 -4.72 6.56
C GLU A 107 -4.07 -3.47 5.68
N ILE A 108 -3.15 -3.40 4.71
CA ILE A 108 -3.17 -2.34 3.69
C ILE A 108 -3.69 -2.94 2.40
N ARG A 109 -4.63 -2.26 1.75
CA ARG A 109 -5.09 -2.58 0.41
C ARG A 109 -4.68 -1.48 -0.54
N PHE A 110 -4.06 -1.86 -1.64
CA PHE A 110 -3.88 -0.98 -2.78
C PHE A 110 -5.09 -1.19 -3.69
N GLU A 111 -5.89 -0.15 -3.87
CA GLU A 111 -7.14 -0.18 -4.63
C GLU A 111 -6.99 0.71 -5.85
N GLY A 112 -7.16 0.11 -7.03
CA GLY A 112 -7.31 0.87 -8.26
C GLY A 112 -8.68 1.55 -8.31
N ASP A 113 -8.69 2.81 -8.76
CA ASP A 113 -9.91 3.55 -9.15
C ASP A 113 -10.32 3.24 -10.59
#